data_AF-A0A7C1TT27-F1
#
_entry.id   AF-A0A7C1TT27-F1
#
_cell.length_a   1.000
_cell.length_b   1.000
_cell.length_c   1.000
_cell.angle_alpha   90.00
_cell.angle_beta   90.00
_cell.angle_gamma   90.00
#
_symmetry.space_group_name_H-M   'P 1'
#
loop_
_entity.id
_entity.type
_entity.pdbx_description
1 polymer ?
#
loop_
_entity_poly.entity_id
_entity_poly.type
_entity_poly.pdbx_seq_one_letter_code
_entity_poly.pdbx_strand_id
1 'polypeptide(L)' 'FGRNNGFADSDSFLESGIIDSTGVLELVAFLEERYRIDVVDEELIPENLDSIDNLVRFVKAKMGGE' A
#
# COMPACT_ATOMS: atom_id res chain seq x y z
N PHE A 1 5.46 15.74 23.84
CA PHE A 1 6.15 14.45 23.70
C PHE A 1 5.59 13.76 22.47
N GLY A 2 6.28 13.88 21.34
CA GLY A 2 5.93 13.15 20.13
C GLY A 2 6.18 11.68 20.39
N ARG A 3 5.12 10.89 20.53
CA ARG A 3 5.25 9.45 20.62
C ARG A 3 5.75 9.02 19.24
N ASN A 4 7.02 8.64 19.14
CA ASN A 4 7.51 7.82 18.05
C ASN A 4 6.81 6.46 18.20
N ASN A 5 5.52 6.40 17.89
CA ASN A 5 4.82 5.13 17.81
C ASN A 5 5.26 4.58 16.47
N GLY A 6 6.37 3.82 16.51
CA GLY A 6 6.95 3.19 15.34
C GLY A 6 5.87 2.34 14.68
N PHE A 7 5.30 2.87 13.61
CA PHE A 7 4.38 2.13 12.77
C PHE A 7 5.10 0.87 12.33
N ALA A 8 4.49 -0.29 12.59
CA ALA A 8 5.01 -1.52 12.03
C ALA A 8 4.76 -1.50 10.52
N ASP A 9 5.58 -2.20 9.75
CA ASP A 9 5.29 -2.48 8.34
C ASP A 9 3.94 -3.18 8.12
N SER A 10 3.44 -3.84 9.17
CA SER A 10 2.18 -4.56 9.24
C SER A 10 1.03 -3.73 9.83
N ASP A 11 1.24 -2.46 10.19
CA ASP A 11 0.15 -1.58 10.67
C ASP A 11 -0.81 -1.26 9.52
N SER A 12 -2.11 -1.27 9.83
CA SER A 12 -3.16 -0.89 8.89
C SER A 12 -3.16 0.62 8.67
N PHE A 13 -3.08 1.08 7.43
CA PHE A 13 -3.02 2.49 7.08
C PHE A 13 -4.33 3.20 7.36
N LEU A 14 -5.43 2.55 7.02
CA LEU A 14 -6.77 3.10 7.22
C LEU A 14 -7.14 3.09 8.72
N GLU A 15 -6.86 1.99 9.42
CA GLU A 15 -7.20 1.85 10.85
C GLU A 15 -6.31 2.72 11.75
N SER A 16 -5.03 2.83 11.42
CA SER A 16 -4.06 3.68 12.14
C SER A 16 -4.21 5.16 11.76
N GLY A 17 -5.05 5.48 10.75
CA GLY A 17 -5.30 6.85 10.28
C GLY A 17 -4.09 7.49 9.61
N ILE A 18 -3.21 6.67 9.04
CA ILE A 18 -2.01 7.12 8.31
C ILE A 18 -2.39 7.65 6.94
N ILE A 19 -3.32 6.96 6.27
CA ILE A 19 -3.82 7.31 4.93
C ILE A 19 -5.35 7.19 4.96
N ASP A 20 -6.04 8.12 4.28
CA ASP A 20 -7.49 8.05 4.03
C ASP A 20 -7.81 7.29 2.74
N SER A 21 -9.09 6.99 2.49
CA SER A 21 -9.54 6.29 1.27
C SER A 21 -9.11 6.97 -0.04
N THR A 22 -8.98 8.30 -0.05
CA THR A 22 -8.48 9.05 -1.22
C THR A 22 -6.96 8.88 -1.39
N GLY A 23 -6.20 8.82 -0.30
CA GLY A 23 -4.74 8.69 -0.35
C GLY A 23 -4.29 7.33 -0.88
N VAL A 24 -5.12 6.29 -0.74
CA VAL A 24 -4.89 4.98 -1.36
C VAL A 24 -4.81 5.10 -2.89
N LEU A 25 -5.64 5.94 -3.51
CA LEU A 25 -5.62 6.14 -4.96
C LEU A 25 -4.33 6.84 -5.43
N GLU A 26 -3.86 7.84 -4.66
CA GLU A 26 -2.58 8.50 -4.95
C GLU A 26 -1.40 7.54 -4.78
N LEU A 27 -1.45 6.68 -3.77
CA LEU A 27 -0.45 5.65 -3.54
C LEU A 27 -0.41 4.65 -4.70
N VAL A 28 -1.57 4.21 -5.19
CA VAL A 28 -1.66 3.34 -6.36
C VAL A 28 -1.05 4.00 -7.58
N ALA A 29 -1.48 5.22 -7.91
CA ALA A 29 -0.94 5.97 -9.05
C ALA A 29 0.59 6.12 -8.96
N PHE A 30 1.13 6.34 -7.75
CA PHE A 30 2.56 6.37 -7.52
C PHE A 30 3.24 5.03 -7.82
N LEU A 31 2.67 3.91 -7.39
CA LEU A 31 3.23 2.58 -7.64
C LEU A 31 3.22 2.24 -9.13
N GLU A 32 2.11 2.54 -9.81
CA GLU A 32 1.97 2.35 -11.25
C GLU A 32 3.03 3.14 -12.02
N GLU A 33 3.23 4.41 -11.67
CA GLU A 33 4.26 5.24 -12.30
C GLU A 33 5.68 4.74 -11.97
N ARG A 34 5.94 4.44 -10.69
CA ARG A 34 7.28 4.13 -10.16
C ARG A 34 7.78 2.77 -10.61
N TYR A 35 6.91 1.77 -10.61
CA TYR A 35 7.23 0.37 -10.89
C TYR A 35 6.70 -0.10 -12.26
N ARG A 36 5.98 0.76 -12.99
CA ARG A 36 5.38 0.43 -14.30
C ARG A 36 4.47 -0.80 -14.23
N ILE A 37 3.74 -0.92 -13.13
CA ILE A 37 2.72 -1.96 -12.91
C ILE A 37 1.33 -1.37 -13.20
N ASP A 38 0.36 -2.23 -13.46
CA ASP A 38 -1.05 -1.88 -13.62
C ASP A 38 -1.81 -2.44 -12.42
N VAL A 39 -2.60 -1.60 -11.74
CA VAL A 39 -3.41 -1.97 -10.59
C VAL A 39 -4.88 -1.85 -10.96
N VAL A 40 -5.56 -2.98 -11.07
CA VAL A 40 -6.99 -2.98 -11.42
C VAL A 40 -7.86 -2.72 -10.20
N ASP A 41 -9.10 -2.26 -10.40
CA ASP A 41 -10.05 -2.00 -9.31
C ASP A 41 -10.25 -3.20 -8.36
N GLU A 42 -10.18 -4.42 -8.88
CA GLU A 42 -10.27 -5.65 -8.07
C GLU A 42 -9.10 -5.84 -7.09
N GLU A 43 -7.96 -5.20 -7.37
CA GLU A 43 -6.77 -5.22 -6.53
C GLU A 43 -6.73 -4.04 -5.54
N LEU A 44 -7.63 -3.06 -5.68
CA LEU A 44 -7.82 -1.92 -4.77
C LEU A 44 -8.55 -2.31 -3.49
N ILE A 45 -8.11 -3.40 -2.88
CA ILE A 45 -8.65 -3.93 -1.63
C ILE A 45 -7.67 -3.69 -0.48
N PRO A 46 -8.18 -3.52 0.76
CA PRO A 46 -7.32 -3.35 1.93
C PRO A 46 -6.28 -4.46 2.06
N GLU A 47 -6.63 -5.69 1.70
CA GLU A 47 -5.71 -6.85 1.77
C GLU A 47 -4.41 -6.66 0.95
N ASN A 48 -4.42 -5.83 -0.10
CA ASN A 48 -3.24 -5.53 -0.92
C ASN A 48 -2.55 -4.21 -0.54
N LEU A 49 -3.31 -3.21 -0.07
CA LEU A 49 -2.83 -1.82 0.02
C LEU A 49 -2.85 -1.22 1.43
N ASP A 50 -3.41 -1.92 2.41
CA ASP A 50 -3.64 -1.40 3.76
C ASP A 50 -2.40 -1.46 4.66
N SER A 51 -1.27 -2.01 4.20
CA SER A 51 -0.01 -2.02 4.96
C SER A 51 1.20 -2.02 4.04
N ILE A 52 2.37 -1.65 4.56
CA ILE A 52 3.63 -1.68 3.80
C ILE A 52 3.96 -3.11 3.39
N ASP A 53 3.77 -4.10 4.27
CA ASP A 53 4.04 -5.50 3.93
C ASP A 53 3.16 -6.00 2.78
N ASN A 54 1.87 -5.66 2.79
CA ASN A 54 0.93 -6.01 1.71
C ASN A 54 1.34 -5.36 0.39
N LEU A 55 1.70 -4.08 0.42
CA LEU A 55 2.19 -3.36 -0.75
C LEU A 55 3.47 -3.95 -1.33
N VAL A 56 4.42 -4.29 -0.47
CA VAL A 56 5.69 -4.90 -0.90
C VAL A 56 5.42 -6.26 -1.54
N ARG A 57 4.52 -7.08 -0.95
CA ARG A 57 4.12 -8.36 -1.53
C ARG A 57 3.42 -8.18 -2.88
N PHE A 58 2.47 -7.26 -2.96
CA PHE A 58 1.70 -6.94 -4.16
C PHE A 58 2.61 -6.47 -5.30
N VAL A 59 3.48 -5.50 -5.03
CA VAL A 59 4.43 -4.95 -6.01
C VAL A 59 5.45 -6.02 -6.44
N LYS A 60 5.94 -6.86 -5.52
CA LYS A 60 6.82 -7.99 -5.88
C LYS A 60 6.11 -8.99 -6.80
N ALA A 61 4.89 -9.37 -6.49
CA ALA A 61 4.10 -10.28 -7.32
C ALA A 61 3.88 -9.72 -8.75
N LYS A 62 3.66 -8.41 -8.86
CA LYS A 62 3.51 -7.72 -10.16
C LYS A 62 4.83 -7.59 -10.94
N MET A 63 5.94 -7.31 -10.26
CA MET A 63 7.25 -7.10 -10.91
C MET A 63 7.94 -8.39 -11.33
N GLY A 64 7.53 -9.54 -10.81
CA GLY A 64 8.16 -10.82 -11.13
C GLY A 64 7.55 -11.96 -10.33
N GLY A 65 6.49 -12.55 -10.87
CA GLY A 65 6.15 -13.93 -10.57
C GLY A 65 7.20 -14.85 -11.19
N GLU A 66 7.95 -15.54 -10.34
CA GLU A 66 8.58 -16.82 -10.66
C GLU A 66 7.65 -17.96 -10.21
#